data_AF-A0A7S0ZIK8-F1
#
_entry.id   AF-A0A7S0ZIK8-F1
#
_cell.length_a   1.000
_cell.length_b   1.000
_cell.length_c   1.000
_cell.angle_alpha   90.00
_cell.angle_beta   90.00
_cell.angle_gamma   90.00
#
_symmetry.space_group_name_H-M   'P 1'
#
loop_
_entity.id
_entity.type
_entity.pdbx_description
1 polymer ?
#
loop_
_entity_poly.entity_id
_entity_poly.type
_entity_poly.pdbx_seq_one_letter_code
_entity_poly.pdbx_strand_id
1 'polypeptide(L)'
;MQMEIGQTTKMLNNNSLSCFVAPGMHSTVQSLKMANKSSFVSSHQQSLTVNRVPSTVNHGHSTVSMNTNGRGVHGGSDKFGIHDPTSTVLYDFLTRRSVNTLIYYFDEFHDGPSKNWLEKFENFKEREIGFTQSDEFLLKMMSSRPEKGVMTVSHPKGYFKRQFPFTIEPRRIAERILAIREQLSVEWKKDLRLISSENNELQRLHLELALQPNISLDSIRKKILDSDPFANDTSALRSSNYRKLKVLLTHHASYAVLQDLHKSDNHSYMWLESFLKTHSVENDEDFVFTLMRTPNVTRVNPDSQVSPLHIAGDILQKRLEIARDWRFLLTSTAEANRKLTLTTLLQSTNLEEVFDPAKVRVDPKSQGFDTSSDDFNQAQP
;
A
#
# COMPACT_ATOMS: atom_id res chain seq x y z
N MET A 1 15.49 28.11 -60.12
CA MET A 1 14.16 28.01 -59.48
C MET A 1 14.36 28.34 -58.01
N GLN A 2 14.25 29.62 -57.68
CA GLN A 2 14.37 30.14 -56.31
C GLN A 2 13.00 29.95 -55.65
N MET A 3 12.97 29.44 -54.42
CA MET A 3 11.79 29.56 -53.55
C MET A 3 12.19 30.21 -52.23
N GLU A 4 11.39 31.21 -51.92
CA GLU A 4 11.57 32.23 -50.91
C GLU A 4 11.31 31.75 -49.49
N ILE A 5 11.96 32.45 -48.58
CA ILE A 5 11.81 32.43 -47.14
C ILE A 5 10.56 33.24 -46.78
N GLY A 6 9.63 32.63 -46.02
CA GLY A 6 8.48 33.30 -45.44
C GLY A 6 8.46 33.17 -43.91
N GLN A 7 8.88 34.22 -43.21
CA GLN A 7 8.68 34.41 -41.77
C GLN A 7 7.35 35.14 -41.52
N THR A 8 6.54 34.67 -40.58
CA THR A 8 5.46 35.44 -39.91
C THR A 8 5.31 34.89 -38.48
N THR A 9 5.89 35.53 -37.47
CA THR A 9 5.35 36.60 -36.61
C THR A 9 4.32 36.14 -35.57
N LYS A 10 4.70 36.44 -34.32
CA LYS A 10 4.06 36.25 -33.02
C LYS A 10 2.65 36.84 -32.92
N MET A 11 1.78 36.16 -32.17
CA MET A 11 0.70 36.77 -31.39
C MET A 11 0.73 36.18 -29.98
N LEU A 12 0.89 37.08 -29.01
CA LEU A 12 0.84 36.86 -27.58
C LEU A 12 -0.58 36.47 -27.16
N ASN A 13 -0.72 35.52 -26.22
CA ASN A 13 -1.92 35.48 -25.40
C ASN A 13 -1.55 35.21 -23.94
N ASN A 14 -1.70 36.27 -23.15
CA ASN A 14 -1.57 36.30 -21.70
C ASN A 14 -2.85 35.72 -21.10
N ASN A 15 -2.73 34.67 -20.28
CA ASN A 15 -3.73 34.38 -19.26
C ASN A 15 -3.03 34.08 -17.94
N SER A 16 -3.06 35.10 -17.09
CA SER A 16 -2.68 35.10 -15.70
C SER A 16 -3.68 34.29 -14.88
N LEU A 17 -3.23 33.19 -14.29
CA LEU A 17 -3.88 32.55 -13.15
C LEU A 17 -2.98 32.72 -11.93
N SER A 18 -3.40 33.62 -11.06
CA SER A 18 -2.86 33.86 -9.72
C SER A 18 -3.22 32.70 -8.81
N CYS A 19 -2.23 31.90 -8.42
CA CYS A 19 -2.36 30.97 -7.30
C CYS A 19 -1.83 31.63 -6.02
N PHE A 20 -2.72 31.69 -5.02
CA PHE A 20 -2.41 32.05 -3.65
C PHE A 20 -1.31 31.13 -3.08
N VAL A 21 -0.22 31.74 -2.62
CA VAL A 21 0.85 31.11 -1.86
C VAL A 21 0.55 31.33 -0.38
N ALA A 22 0.40 30.25 0.39
CA ALA A 22 0.45 30.29 1.85
C ALA A 22 1.93 30.19 2.31
N PRO A 23 2.35 30.95 3.33
CA PRO A 23 3.76 31.09 3.70
C PRO A 23 4.20 30.07 4.76
N GLY A 24 5.47 29.66 4.66
CA GLY A 24 6.30 29.36 5.85
C GLY A 24 6.74 27.91 6.00
N MET A 25 7.88 27.56 5.41
CA MET A 25 8.99 26.81 6.06
C MET A 25 10.19 26.84 5.09
N HIS A 26 10.97 27.92 5.12
CA HIS A 26 12.30 27.94 4.53
C HIS A 26 13.29 27.46 5.59
N SER A 27 13.89 26.29 5.38
CA SER A 27 15.21 25.99 5.94
C SER A 27 16.21 25.85 4.79
N THR A 28 17.20 26.73 4.86
CA THR A 28 18.35 26.80 3.98
C THR A 28 19.20 25.54 4.14
N VAL A 29 19.29 24.70 3.11
CA VAL A 29 20.34 23.67 3.03
C VAL A 29 21.36 24.13 1.99
N GLN A 30 22.41 24.77 2.48
CA GLN A 30 23.62 25.04 1.72
C GLN A 30 24.33 23.72 1.40
N SER A 31 24.68 23.56 0.13
CA SER A 31 25.51 22.48 -0.38
C SER A 31 26.88 22.45 0.30
N LEU A 32 27.17 21.35 1.01
CA LEU A 32 28.51 21.01 1.47
C LEU A 32 29.00 19.79 0.69
N LYS A 33 29.85 20.06 -0.32
CA LYS A 33 30.75 19.07 -0.91
C LYS A 33 31.84 18.74 0.11
N MET A 34 31.91 17.49 0.57
CA MET A 34 33.13 16.84 1.08
C MET A 34 32.99 15.34 0.80
N ALA A 35 33.81 14.78 -0.09
CA ALA A 35 35.17 14.29 0.15
C ALA A 35 35.16 12.81 0.58
N ASN A 36 35.56 12.00 -0.40
CA ASN A 36 36.01 10.61 -0.32
C ASN A 36 36.82 10.31 0.96
N LYS A 37 36.45 9.26 1.71
CA LYS A 37 37.37 8.53 2.60
C LYS A 37 36.84 7.13 2.97
N SER A 38 37.53 6.14 2.41
CA SER A 38 38.00 4.89 3.02
C SER A 38 37.09 4.14 4.02
N SER A 39 36.63 2.99 3.53
CA SER A 39 36.49 1.71 4.24
C SER A 39 36.98 1.64 5.70
N PHE A 40 36.03 1.50 6.62
CA PHE A 40 36.26 0.87 7.92
C PHE A 40 35.16 -0.16 8.15
N VAL A 41 35.52 -1.43 7.99
CA VAL A 41 34.65 -2.57 8.31
C VAL A 41 34.70 -2.75 9.83
N SER A 42 33.59 -2.45 10.50
CA SER A 42 33.36 -2.88 11.88
C SER A 42 32.18 -3.82 11.92
N SER A 43 32.48 -5.10 12.04
CA SER A 43 31.53 -6.18 12.30
C SER A 43 30.96 -6.05 13.71
N HIS A 44 29.71 -5.60 13.83
CA HIS A 44 28.92 -5.72 15.06
C HIS A 44 28.01 -6.94 14.95
N GLN A 45 28.42 -8.04 15.57
CA GLN A 45 27.54 -9.19 15.85
C GLN A 45 26.78 -8.91 17.15
N GLN A 46 25.45 -8.81 17.07
CA GLN A 46 24.57 -8.93 18.23
C GLN A 46 24.25 -10.42 18.43
N SER A 47 24.62 -10.97 19.59
CA SER A 47 24.31 -12.34 19.97
C SER A 47 22.88 -12.44 20.51
N LEU A 48 22.01 -13.17 19.81
CA LEU A 48 20.75 -13.67 20.36
C LEU A 48 20.96 -15.14 20.76
N THR A 49 20.85 -15.42 22.06
CA THR A 49 20.78 -16.78 22.60
C THR A 49 19.39 -17.37 22.36
N VAL A 50 19.31 -18.38 21.49
CA VAL A 50 18.11 -19.20 21.26
C VAL A 50 18.48 -20.67 21.45
N ASN A 51 17.80 -21.33 22.37
CA ASN A 51 17.92 -22.77 22.64
C ASN A 51 17.51 -23.58 21.40
N ARG A 52 18.38 -24.48 20.94
CA ARG A 52 18.13 -25.42 19.82
C ARG A 52 17.53 -26.73 20.31
N VAL A 53 16.42 -27.14 19.68
CA VAL A 53 15.91 -28.52 19.58
C VAL A 53 16.04 -28.93 18.10
N PRO A 54 16.40 -30.19 17.77
CA PRO A 54 16.74 -30.56 16.39
C PRO A 54 15.48 -30.70 15.51
N SER A 55 15.53 -30.12 14.32
CA SER A 55 14.52 -30.26 13.27
C SER A 55 15.08 -31.03 12.08
N THR A 56 14.30 -32.02 11.67
CA THR A 56 14.43 -32.78 10.43
C THR A 56 14.14 -31.90 9.23
N VAL A 57 14.94 -32.06 8.17
CA VAL A 57 14.83 -31.30 6.93
C VAL A 57 13.72 -31.89 6.07
N ASN A 58 12.66 -31.12 5.84
CA ASN A 58 11.60 -31.42 4.88
C ASN A 58 11.50 -30.24 3.90
N HIS A 59 11.79 -30.48 2.62
CA HIS A 59 11.71 -29.48 1.56
C HIS A 59 10.25 -29.35 1.10
N GLY A 60 9.52 -28.38 1.66
CA GLY A 60 8.20 -28.00 1.19
C GLY A 60 8.29 -26.81 0.23
N HIS A 61 7.95 -27.03 -1.04
CA HIS A 61 7.67 -25.95 -1.98
C HIS A 61 6.36 -25.24 -1.56
N SER A 62 6.47 -24.03 -1.03
CA SER A 62 5.30 -23.16 -0.78
C SER A 62 4.77 -22.64 -2.12
N THR A 63 3.75 -23.30 -2.65
CA THR A 63 2.90 -22.75 -3.71
C THR A 63 1.85 -21.84 -3.06
N VAL A 64 1.90 -20.55 -3.39
CA VAL A 64 0.94 -19.55 -2.90
C VAL A 64 -0.34 -19.68 -3.73
N SER A 65 -1.33 -20.36 -3.17
CA SER A 65 -2.71 -20.31 -3.66
C SER A 65 -3.37 -19.07 -3.07
N MET A 66 -3.64 -18.05 -3.91
CA MET A 66 -4.59 -17.00 -3.54
C MET A 66 -5.98 -17.65 -3.48
N ASN A 67 -6.39 -18.02 -2.28
CA ASN A 67 -7.68 -18.64 -2.03
C ASN A 67 -8.80 -17.63 -2.29
N THR A 68 -9.28 -17.56 -3.53
CA THR A 68 -10.50 -16.82 -3.91
C THR A 68 -11.78 -17.63 -3.65
N ASN A 69 -11.71 -18.74 -2.90
CA ASN A 69 -12.90 -19.51 -2.55
C ASN A 69 -13.71 -18.79 -1.48
N GLY A 70 -14.86 -18.28 -1.90
CA GLY A 70 -15.86 -17.68 -1.03
C GLY A 70 -16.36 -18.64 0.05
N ARG A 71 -16.67 -18.05 1.20
CA ARG A 71 -17.67 -18.56 2.14
C ARG A 71 -18.12 -17.42 3.04
N GLY A 72 -19.41 -17.12 2.97
CA GLY A 72 -20.06 -16.15 3.84
C GLY A 72 -21.12 -15.32 3.12
N VAL A 73 -22.12 -15.99 2.53
CA VAL A 73 -23.42 -15.37 2.26
C VAL A 73 -24.02 -15.02 3.62
N HIS A 74 -23.73 -13.83 4.14
CA HIS A 74 -24.61 -13.16 5.09
C HIS A 74 -25.54 -12.27 4.27
N GLY A 75 -26.73 -12.81 4.00
CA GLY A 75 -27.87 -12.07 3.51
C GLY A 75 -28.30 -11.03 4.53
N GLY A 76 -27.70 -9.85 4.42
CA GLY A 76 -28.22 -8.59 4.94
C GLY A 76 -28.35 -7.66 3.75
N SER A 77 -29.59 -7.41 3.34
CA SER A 77 -29.94 -6.54 2.23
C SER A 77 -29.67 -5.07 2.59
N ASP A 78 -28.41 -4.66 2.62
CA ASP A 78 -28.05 -3.25 2.79
C ASP A 78 -27.72 -2.58 1.45
N LYS A 79 -28.48 -1.52 1.20
CA LYS A 79 -28.61 -0.73 -0.04
C LYS A 79 -27.41 0.19 -0.31
N PHE A 80 -26.18 -0.28 -0.15
CA PHE A 80 -24.99 0.53 -0.45
C PHE A 80 -23.98 -0.23 -1.31
N GLY A 81 -24.12 -0.06 -2.64
CA GLY A 81 -23.05 -0.26 -3.62
C GLY A 81 -22.68 -1.72 -3.91
N ILE A 82 -22.96 -2.17 -5.13
CA ILE A 82 -22.24 -3.31 -5.71
C ILE A 82 -20.78 -2.87 -5.82
N HIS A 83 -19.97 -3.22 -4.82
CA HIS A 83 -18.54 -2.93 -4.83
C HIS A 83 -17.90 -3.82 -5.89
N ASP A 84 -17.38 -3.18 -6.94
CA ASP A 84 -16.53 -3.84 -7.92
C ASP A 84 -15.34 -4.47 -7.15
N PRO A 85 -15.17 -5.81 -7.18
CA PRO A 85 -14.13 -6.48 -6.42
C PRO A 85 -12.72 -5.96 -6.77
N THR A 86 -12.54 -5.39 -7.96
CA THR A 86 -11.26 -4.79 -8.36
C THR A 86 -10.93 -3.54 -7.54
N SER A 87 -11.94 -2.76 -7.15
CA SER A 87 -11.76 -1.53 -6.37
C SER A 87 -11.28 -1.83 -4.95
N THR A 88 -11.87 -2.83 -4.30
CA THR A 88 -11.49 -3.27 -2.96
C THR A 88 -10.04 -3.76 -2.94
N VAL A 89 -9.64 -4.58 -3.92
CA VAL A 89 -8.26 -5.11 -3.97
C VAL A 89 -7.24 -3.99 -4.17
N LEU A 90 -7.53 -3.00 -5.01
CA LEU A 90 -6.63 -1.86 -5.20
C LEU A 90 -6.47 -1.05 -3.91
N TYR A 91 -7.56 -0.81 -3.18
CA TYR A 91 -7.51 -0.05 -1.92
C TYR A 91 -6.86 -0.81 -0.77
N ASP A 92 -7.08 -2.12 -0.70
CA ASP A 92 -6.36 -3.01 0.22
C ASP A 92 -4.87 -2.98 -0.07
N PHE A 93 -4.50 -3.07 -1.34
CA PHE A 93 -3.11 -2.98 -1.76
C PHE A 93 -2.48 -1.62 -1.45
N LEU A 94 -3.18 -0.53 -1.76
CA LEU A 94 -2.70 0.84 -1.50
C LEU A 94 -2.50 1.09 -0.01
N THR A 95 -3.42 0.63 0.83
CA THR A 95 -3.30 0.73 2.30
C THR A 95 -2.13 -0.10 2.81
N ARG A 96 -1.97 -1.34 2.35
CA ARG A 96 -0.82 -2.20 2.68
C ARG A 96 0.52 -1.53 2.34
N ARG A 97 0.61 -0.84 1.19
CA ARG A 97 1.84 -0.12 0.80
C ARG A 97 2.05 1.16 1.60
N SER A 98 0.96 1.82 2.00
CA SER A 98 1.02 3.00 2.87
C SER A 98 1.55 2.63 4.27
N VAL A 99 1.09 1.52 4.85
CA VAL A 99 1.61 0.98 6.12
C VAL A 99 3.10 0.64 6.00
N ASN A 100 3.50 -0.07 4.94
CA ASN A 100 4.91 -0.41 4.71
C ASN A 100 5.81 0.82 4.56
N THR A 101 5.31 1.86 3.91
CA THR A 101 6.03 3.14 3.75
C THR A 101 6.16 3.85 5.10
N LEU A 102 5.13 3.81 5.94
CA LEU A 102 5.21 4.36 7.31
C LEU A 102 6.15 3.56 8.22
N ILE A 103 6.15 2.24 8.12
CA ILE A 103 7.11 1.35 8.82
C ILE A 103 8.54 1.71 8.43
N TYR A 104 8.80 1.93 7.13
CA TYR A 104 10.09 2.40 6.65
C TYR A 104 10.48 3.74 7.29
N TYR A 105 9.56 4.72 7.32
CA TYR A 105 9.83 5.99 8.00
C TYR A 105 10.10 5.83 9.50
N PHE A 106 9.35 4.99 10.22
CA PHE A 106 9.64 4.72 11.63
C PHE A 106 11.02 4.10 11.83
N ASP A 107 11.48 3.25 10.92
CA ASP A 107 12.82 2.66 10.98
C ASP A 107 13.93 3.73 10.79
N GLU A 108 13.78 4.57 9.76
CA GLU A 108 14.73 5.65 9.44
C GLU A 108 14.80 6.72 10.54
N PHE A 109 13.68 7.02 11.20
CA PHE A 109 13.65 7.94 12.34
C PHE A 109 13.92 7.26 13.69
N HIS A 110 14.31 5.98 13.69
CA HIS A 110 14.61 5.18 14.87
C HIS A 110 13.46 5.11 15.90
N ASP A 111 12.21 5.19 15.45
CA ASP A 111 11.00 5.01 16.26
C ASP A 111 10.62 3.51 16.31
N GLY A 112 11.49 2.74 16.96
CA GLY A 112 11.31 1.30 17.16
C GLY A 112 9.98 0.94 17.86
N PRO A 113 9.53 1.66 18.91
CA PRO A 113 8.25 1.38 19.54
C PRO A 113 7.04 1.48 18.61
N SER A 114 6.88 2.58 17.86
CA SER A 114 5.76 2.73 16.91
C SER A 114 5.83 1.69 15.79
N LYS A 115 7.02 1.41 15.26
CA LYS A 115 7.24 0.35 14.26
C LYS A 115 6.77 -1.01 14.76
N ASN A 116 7.25 -1.44 15.92
CA ASN A 116 6.93 -2.75 16.50
C ASN A 116 5.45 -2.88 16.84
N TRP A 117 4.81 -1.80 17.29
CA TRP A 117 3.38 -1.78 17.53
C TRP A 117 2.60 -1.93 16.23
N LEU A 118 2.96 -1.17 15.18
CA LEU A 118 2.28 -1.20 13.89
C LEU A 118 2.43 -2.57 13.18
N GLU A 119 3.60 -3.22 13.28
CA GLU A 119 3.80 -4.58 12.74
C GLU A 119 2.90 -5.63 13.43
N LYS A 120 2.62 -5.45 14.72
CA LYS A 120 1.80 -6.37 15.54
C LYS A 120 0.31 -6.06 15.49
N PHE A 121 -0.06 -4.82 15.20
CA PHE A 121 -1.45 -4.40 15.15
C PHE A 121 -2.20 -5.25 14.10
N GLU A 122 -3.19 -6.00 14.56
CA GLU A 122 -3.96 -6.96 13.73
C GLU A 122 -3.11 -8.00 12.99
N ASN A 123 -1.95 -8.37 13.54
CA ASN A 123 -1.01 -9.30 12.90
C ASN A 123 -0.66 -8.85 11.46
N PHE A 124 -0.44 -7.54 11.27
CA PHE A 124 -0.21 -6.97 9.94
C PHE A 124 0.94 -7.66 9.21
N LYS A 125 2.02 -8.01 9.92
CA LYS A 125 3.19 -8.68 9.36
C LYS A 125 2.85 -10.07 8.79
N GLU A 126 2.10 -10.88 9.54
CA GLU A 126 1.66 -12.20 9.10
C GLU A 126 0.63 -12.11 7.98
N ARG A 127 -0.20 -11.05 7.99
CA ARG A 127 -1.22 -10.79 6.97
C ARG A 127 -0.69 -10.12 5.72
N GLU A 128 0.60 -9.82 5.58
CA GLU A 128 1.08 -9.04 4.43
C GLU A 128 0.65 -9.67 3.10
N ILE A 129 0.72 -10.99 2.95
CA ILE A 129 0.41 -11.71 1.70
C ILE A 129 -1.11 -11.80 1.40
N GLY A 130 -1.97 -11.57 2.40
CA GLY A 130 -3.43 -11.66 2.29
C GLY A 130 -4.15 -10.51 2.96
N PHE A 131 -3.55 -9.32 2.94
CA PHE A 131 -4.13 -8.14 3.58
C PHE A 131 -5.42 -7.75 2.86
N THR A 132 -6.52 -7.82 3.60
CA THR A 132 -7.88 -7.53 3.15
C THR A 132 -8.56 -6.63 4.16
N GLN A 133 -9.60 -5.91 3.73
CA GLN A 133 -10.43 -5.05 4.59
C GLN A 133 -9.64 -3.84 5.14
N SER A 134 -8.97 -3.13 4.25
CA SER A 134 -8.20 -1.90 4.57
C SER A 134 -8.99 -0.89 5.40
N ASP A 135 -10.26 -0.67 5.05
CA ASP A 135 -11.11 0.30 5.73
C ASP A 135 -11.43 -0.15 7.18
N GLU A 136 -11.71 -1.43 7.41
CA GLU A 136 -11.92 -1.98 8.76
C GLU A 136 -10.66 -1.88 9.62
N PHE A 137 -9.50 -2.20 9.02
CA PHE A 137 -8.20 -2.06 9.67
C PHE A 137 -7.95 -0.61 10.14
N LEU A 138 -8.22 0.37 9.27
CA LEU A 138 -8.05 1.79 9.58
C LEU A 138 -9.07 2.29 10.60
N LEU A 139 -10.34 1.87 10.49
CA LEU A 139 -11.39 2.21 11.46
C LEU A 139 -11.05 1.68 12.86
N LYS A 140 -10.61 0.41 12.96
CA LYS A 140 -10.18 -0.16 14.23
C LYS A 140 -8.98 0.58 14.81
N MET A 141 -8.02 0.98 13.96
CA MET A 141 -6.85 1.76 14.38
C MET A 141 -7.26 3.15 14.91
N MET A 142 -8.16 3.85 14.22
CA MET A 142 -8.65 5.17 14.64
C MET A 142 -9.47 5.13 15.92
N SER A 143 -10.18 4.03 16.17
CA SER A 143 -10.98 3.81 17.38
C SER A 143 -10.18 3.21 18.55
N SER A 144 -8.93 2.81 18.32
CA SER A 144 -8.07 2.21 19.36
C SER A 144 -7.59 3.27 20.36
N ARG A 145 -7.55 2.89 21.65
CA ARG A 145 -7.11 3.78 22.73
C ARG A 145 -5.58 4.00 22.67
N PRO A 146 -5.07 5.16 23.13
CA PRO A 146 -3.64 5.35 23.28
C PRO A 146 -3.00 4.32 24.21
N GLU A 147 -1.85 3.78 23.81
CA GLU A 147 -1.12 2.78 24.57
C GLU A 147 0.15 3.41 25.17
N LYS A 148 0.37 3.21 26.47
CA LYS A 148 1.58 3.66 27.16
C LYS A 148 2.54 2.50 27.31
N GLY A 149 3.82 2.74 27.00
CA GLY A 149 4.86 1.72 27.13
C GLY A 149 6.15 2.31 27.71
N VAL A 150 7.08 1.42 28.05
CA VAL A 150 8.42 1.81 28.51
C VAL A 150 9.45 1.08 27.66
N MET A 151 10.26 1.84 26.94
CA MET A 151 11.38 1.30 26.18
C MET A 151 12.58 1.20 27.09
N THR A 152 13.09 -0.02 27.29
CA THR A 152 14.32 -0.23 28.05
C THR A 152 15.50 -0.29 27.09
N VAL A 153 16.37 0.71 27.14
CA VAL A 153 17.63 0.73 26.42
C VAL A 153 18.72 0.29 27.38
N SER A 154 19.25 -0.91 27.17
CA SER A 154 20.41 -1.43 27.89
C SER A 154 21.69 -1.17 27.10
N HIS A 155 22.73 -0.70 27.78
CA HIS A 155 24.07 -0.67 27.18
C HIS A 155 24.48 -2.10 26.77
N PRO A 156 25.20 -2.32 25.65
CA PRO A 156 25.60 -3.67 25.21
C PRO A 156 26.35 -4.48 26.28
N LYS A 157 27.10 -3.78 27.15
CA LYS A 157 27.84 -4.38 28.27
C LYS A 157 27.04 -4.48 29.58
N GLY A 158 25.75 -4.15 29.58
CA GLY A 158 24.85 -4.32 30.73
C GLY A 158 25.00 -3.34 31.90
N TYR A 159 25.98 -2.41 31.86
CA TYR A 159 26.30 -1.54 33.01
C TYR A 159 25.19 -0.57 33.43
N PHE A 160 24.30 -0.21 32.51
CA PHE A 160 23.13 0.61 32.84
C PHE A 160 21.94 0.23 31.96
N LYS A 161 20.75 0.32 32.56
CA LYS A 161 19.46 0.20 31.89
C LYS A 161 18.74 1.53 32.04
N ARG A 162 18.41 2.19 30.94
CA ARG A 162 17.57 3.39 30.93
C ARG A 162 16.18 3.01 30.46
N GLN A 163 15.17 3.52 31.15
CA GLN A 163 13.77 3.33 30.82
C GLN A 163 13.22 4.65 30.28
N PHE A 164 12.66 4.62 29.08
CA PHE A 164 12.05 5.77 28.43
C PHE A 164 10.55 5.51 28.28
N PRO A 165 9.68 6.24 28.99
CA PRO A 165 8.26 6.14 28.77
C PRO A 165 7.92 6.68 27.38
N PHE A 166 7.01 6.02 26.68
CA PHE A 166 6.46 6.48 25.42
C PHE A 166 4.95 6.27 25.40
N THR A 167 4.25 7.01 24.53
CA THR A 167 2.82 6.85 24.29
C THR A 167 2.61 6.69 22.80
N ILE A 168 1.94 5.61 22.41
CA ILE A 168 1.51 5.35 21.04
C ILE A 168 0.07 5.84 20.92
N GLU A 169 -0.18 6.64 19.89
CA GLU A 169 -1.51 7.14 19.57
C GLU A 169 -1.97 6.52 18.23
N PRO A 170 -2.70 5.38 18.28
CA PRO A 170 -3.13 4.65 17.09
C PRO A 170 -3.84 5.52 16.06
N ARG A 171 -4.70 6.44 16.52
CA ARG A 171 -5.40 7.40 15.66
C ARG A 171 -4.45 8.28 14.84
N ARG A 172 -3.39 8.83 15.44
CA ARG A 172 -2.40 9.63 14.70
C ARG A 172 -1.64 8.79 13.68
N ILE A 173 -1.38 7.51 13.99
CA ILE A 173 -0.76 6.58 13.04
C ILE A 173 -1.70 6.33 11.85
N ALA A 174 -3.00 6.09 12.09
CA ALA A 174 -3.99 5.91 11.03
C ALA A 174 -4.12 7.16 10.15
N GLU A 175 -4.16 8.36 10.73
CA GLU A 175 -4.19 9.64 9.99
C GLU A 175 -2.95 9.80 9.10
N ARG A 176 -1.76 9.40 9.57
CA ARG A 176 -0.54 9.37 8.75
C ARG A 176 -0.62 8.36 7.62
N ILE A 177 -1.18 7.17 7.87
CA ILE A 177 -1.40 6.16 6.82
C ILE A 177 -2.34 6.71 5.73
N LEU A 178 -3.43 7.39 6.11
CA LEU A 178 -4.35 8.01 5.15
C LEU A 178 -3.68 9.09 4.31
N ALA A 179 -2.81 9.92 4.90
CA ALA A 179 -2.03 10.91 4.16
C ALA A 179 -1.06 10.26 3.16
N ILE A 180 -0.33 9.23 3.58
CA ILE A 180 0.55 8.45 2.68
C ILE A 180 -0.26 7.77 1.57
N ARG A 181 -1.45 7.23 1.89
CA ARG A 181 -2.37 6.60 0.94
C ARG A 181 -2.78 7.58 -0.17
N GLU A 182 -3.08 8.82 0.18
CA GLU A 182 -3.40 9.88 -0.80
C GLU A 182 -2.17 10.27 -1.64
N GLN A 183 -0.99 10.37 -1.03
CA GLN A 183 0.23 10.65 -1.77
C GLN A 183 0.54 9.55 -2.79
N LEU A 184 0.53 8.28 -2.36
CA LEU A 184 0.79 7.13 -3.22
C LEU A 184 -0.24 7.01 -4.34
N SER A 185 -1.51 7.37 -4.11
CA SER A 185 -2.53 7.32 -5.17
C SER A 185 -2.24 8.31 -6.30
N VAL A 186 -1.76 9.51 -5.97
CA VAL A 186 -1.34 10.52 -6.96
C VAL A 186 -0.14 10.04 -7.77
N GLU A 187 0.83 9.41 -7.12
CA GLU A 187 2.02 8.83 -7.76
C GLU A 187 1.63 7.67 -8.69
N TRP A 188 0.90 6.69 -8.18
CA TRP A 188 0.48 5.52 -8.95
C TRP A 188 -0.40 5.90 -10.14
N LYS A 189 -1.22 6.95 -10.02
CA LYS A 189 -1.99 7.46 -11.17
C LYS A 189 -1.11 7.94 -12.32
N LYS A 190 0.07 8.50 -12.02
CA LYS A 190 1.07 8.87 -13.03
C LYS A 190 1.79 7.63 -13.54
N ASP A 191 2.24 6.76 -12.63
CA ASP A 191 3.05 5.59 -12.97
C ASP A 191 2.27 4.55 -13.80
N LEU A 192 0.96 4.39 -13.55
CA LEU A 192 0.08 3.53 -14.34
C LEU A 192 -0.04 3.98 -15.81
N ARG A 193 0.35 5.21 -16.16
CA ARG A 193 0.44 5.64 -17.57
C ARG A 193 1.58 4.95 -18.31
N LEU A 194 2.61 4.51 -17.58
CA LEU A 194 3.81 3.88 -18.14
C LEU A 194 3.55 2.41 -18.53
N ILE A 195 2.43 1.80 -18.12
CA ILE A 195 2.10 0.41 -18.47
C ILE A 195 2.07 0.19 -19.99
N SER A 196 1.59 1.17 -20.76
CA SER A 196 1.59 1.05 -22.22
C SER A 196 3.02 0.97 -22.79
N SER A 197 3.94 1.80 -22.29
CA SER A 197 5.33 1.77 -22.73
C SER A 197 6.06 0.51 -22.25
N GLU A 198 5.78 0.04 -21.04
CA GLU A 198 6.33 -1.23 -20.52
C GLU A 198 5.85 -2.43 -21.36
N ASN A 199 4.57 -2.47 -21.72
CA ASN A 199 4.03 -3.53 -22.58
C ASN A 199 4.71 -3.52 -23.97
N ASN A 200 4.90 -2.34 -24.56
CA ASN A 200 5.59 -2.20 -25.85
C ASN A 200 7.06 -2.66 -25.74
N GLU A 201 7.74 -2.35 -24.62
CA GLU A 201 9.11 -2.80 -24.38
C GLU A 201 9.19 -4.33 -24.23
N LEU A 202 8.24 -4.96 -23.54
CA LEU A 202 8.17 -6.42 -23.45
C LEU A 202 7.99 -7.08 -24.83
N GLN A 203 7.13 -6.53 -25.68
CA GLN A 203 6.94 -6.99 -27.05
C GLN A 203 8.20 -6.78 -27.90
N ARG A 204 8.85 -5.61 -27.79
CA ARG A 204 10.10 -5.30 -28.48
C ARG A 204 11.21 -6.30 -28.11
N LEU A 205 11.39 -6.56 -26.82
CA LEU A 205 12.37 -7.53 -26.31
C LEU A 205 12.09 -8.95 -26.81
N HIS A 206 10.82 -9.34 -26.91
CA HIS A 206 10.43 -10.65 -27.44
C HIS A 206 10.84 -10.79 -28.92
N LEU A 207 10.55 -9.77 -29.74
CA LEU A 207 10.93 -9.74 -31.16
C LEU A 207 12.45 -9.74 -31.34
N GLU A 208 13.17 -8.97 -30.54
CA GLU A 208 14.64 -8.91 -30.61
C GLU A 208 15.28 -10.25 -30.28
N LEU A 209 14.82 -10.96 -29.22
CA LEU A 209 15.32 -12.30 -28.94
C LEU A 209 14.95 -13.33 -30.01
N ALA A 210 13.81 -13.17 -30.68
CA ALA A 210 13.45 -14.04 -31.80
C ALA A 210 14.42 -13.86 -32.98
N LEU A 211 14.96 -12.66 -33.17
CA LEU A 211 15.98 -12.37 -34.18
C LEU A 211 17.40 -12.74 -33.72
N GLN A 212 17.70 -12.58 -32.43
CA GLN A 212 19.06 -12.68 -31.87
C GLN A 212 19.03 -13.49 -30.55
N PRO A 213 18.96 -14.83 -30.62
CA PRO A 213 18.74 -15.67 -29.44
C PRO A 213 19.90 -15.69 -28.45
N ASN A 214 21.09 -15.22 -28.85
CA ASN A 214 22.31 -15.26 -28.04
C ASN A 214 22.56 -13.99 -27.20
N ILE A 215 21.67 -13.00 -27.24
CA ILE A 215 21.88 -11.74 -26.51
C ILE A 215 21.29 -11.82 -25.12
N SER A 216 22.04 -11.32 -24.13
CA SER A 216 21.55 -11.15 -22.78
C SER A 216 20.52 -10.02 -22.71
N LEU A 217 19.30 -10.34 -22.28
CA LEU A 217 18.20 -9.38 -22.09
C LEU A 217 18.60 -8.18 -21.23
N ASP A 218 19.35 -8.41 -20.16
CA ASP A 218 19.74 -7.36 -19.22
C ASP A 218 20.61 -6.28 -19.87
N SER A 219 21.36 -6.63 -20.92
CA SER A 219 22.23 -5.69 -21.63
C SER A 219 21.48 -4.74 -22.57
N ILE A 220 20.31 -5.16 -23.06
CA ILE A 220 19.49 -4.39 -24.01
C ILE A 220 18.42 -3.60 -23.25
N ARG A 221 17.98 -4.13 -22.13
CA ARG A 221 16.79 -3.65 -21.44
C ARG A 221 16.99 -2.27 -20.83
N LYS A 222 16.12 -1.34 -21.20
CA LYS A 222 16.01 -0.03 -20.55
C LYS A 222 14.80 -0.04 -19.62
N LYS A 223 15.02 -0.19 -18.31
CA LYS A 223 13.90 -0.06 -17.36
C LYS A 223 13.51 1.42 -17.28
N ILE A 224 12.23 1.71 -17.46
CA ILE A 224 11.71 3.08 -17.55
C ILE A 224 11.98 3.86 -16.26
N LEU A 225 11.83 3.22 -15.09
CA LEU A 225 12.10 3.84 -13.80
C LEU A 225 13.56 3.78 -13.33
N ASP A 226 14.39 2.86 -13.85
CA ASP A 226 15.83 2.86 -13.51
C ASP A 226 16.57 4.01 -14.22
N SER A 227 15.93 4.60 -15.24
CA SER A 227 16.53 5.62 -16.11
C SER A 227 15.86 6.99 -15.98
N ASP A 228 15.04 7.25 -14.95
CA ASP A 228 14.37 8.55 -14.77
C ASP A 228 15.27 9.51 -13.97
N PRO A 229 16.03 10.42 -14.64
CA PRO A 229 16.86 11.40 -13.96
C PRO A 229 16.04 12.49 -13.25
N PHE A 230 14.71 12.48 -13.38
CA PHE A 230 13.79 13.39 -12.71
C PHE A 230 13.01 12.73 -11.57
N ALA A 231 13.44 11.54 -11.11
CA ALA A 231 12.94 10.90 -9.90
C ALA A 231 13.36 11.72 -8.65
N ASN A 232 12.80 12.92 -8.52
CA ASN A 232 12.51 13.51 -7.21
C ASN A 232 11.43 12.62 -6.60
N ASP A 233 11.83 11.43 -6.12
CA ASP A 233 10.93 10.45 -5.52
C ASP A 233 10.14 11.14 -4.43
N THR A 234 8.85 11.34 -4.68
CA THR A 234 7.98 12.05 -3.75
C THR A 234 7.71 11.19 -2.52
N SER A 235 7.63 9.86 -2.67
CA SER A 235 7.53 8.90 -1.57
C SER A 235 8.76 8.00 -1.47
N ALA A 236 9.05 7.53 -0.25
CA ALA A 236 9.96 6.42 -0.07
C ALA A 236 9.41 5.16 -0.79
N LEU A 237 10.32 4.27 -1.20
CA LEU A 237 10.01 2.98 -1.81
C LEU A 237 9.21 3.05 -3.13
N ARG A 238 9.21 4.18 -3.86
CA ARG A 238 8.43 4.36 -5.10
C ARG A 238 8.68 3.25 -6.13
N SER A 239 9.94 2.95 -6.44
CA SER A 239 10.31 1.88 -7.38
C SER A 239 9.80 0.50 -6.94
N SER A 240 9.94 0.18 -5.65
CA SER A 240 9.43 -1.06 -5.05
C SER A 240 7.89 -1.12 -5.10
N ASN A 241 7.21 0.00 -4.82
CA ASN A 241 5.76 0.13 -4.89
C ASN A 241 5.27 -0.10 -6.33
N TYR A 242 5.91 0.54 -7.30
CA TYR A 242 5.55 0.39 -8.71
C TYR A 242 5.75 -1.05 -9.21
N ARG A 243 6.88 -1.68 -8.87
CA ARG A 243 7.12 -3.09 -9.22
C ARG A 243 6.01 -4.00 -8.68
N LYS A 244 5.66 -3.84 -7.40
CA LYS A 244 4.56 -4.62 -6.80
C LYS A 244 3.20 -4.31 -7.43
N LEU A 245 2.97 -3.06 -7.85
CA LEU A 245 1.76 -2.67 -8.57
C LEU A 245 1.67 -3.35 -9.94
N LYS A 246 2.78 -3.47 -10.68
CA LYS A 246 2.84 -4.19 -11.96
C LYS A 246 2.53 -5.68 -11.80
N VAL A 247 3.06 -6.30 -10.76
CA VAL A 247 2.75 -7.69 -10.39
C VAL A 247 1.26 -7.87 -10.12
N LEU A 248 0.68 -7.02 -9.28
CA LEU A 248 -0.76 -7.06 -8.99
C LEU A 248 -1.59 -6.87 -10.27
N LEU A 249 -1.24 -5.89 -11.11
CA LEU A 249 -1.92 -5.61 -12.36
C LEU A 249 -1.87 -6.81 -13.32
N THR A 250 -0.71 -7.45 -13.44
CA THR A 250 -0.51 -8.62 -14.31
C THR A 250 -1.30 -9.81 -13.79
N HIS A 251 -1.32 -10.03 -12.48
CA HIS A 251 -2.15 -11.06 -11.87
C HIS A 251 -3.63 -10.84 -12.20
N HIS A 252 -4.18 -9.64 -11.98
CA HIS A 252 -5.58 -9.34 -12.32
C HIS A 252 -5.88 -9.48 -13.81
N ALA A 253 -4.97 -9.05 -14.69
CA ALA A 253 -5.13 -9.21 -16.13
C ALA A 253 -5.15 -10.68 -16.54
N SER A 254 -4.27 -11.52 -15.99
CA SER A 254 -4.26 -12.96 -16.23
C SER A 254 -5.57 -13.62 -15.82
N TYR A 255 -6.13 -13.28 -14.66
CA TYR A 255 -7.43 -13.81 -14.24
C TYR A 255 -8.58 -13.28 -15.10
N ALA A 256 -8.53 -12.02 -15.54
CA ALA A 256 -9.55 -11.49 -16.45
C ALA A 256 -9.55 -12.25 -17.79
N VAL A 257 -8.38 -12.45 -18.40
CA VAL A 257 -8.23 -13.27 -19.61
C VAL A 257 -8.69 -14.71 -19.37
N LEU A 258 -8.35 -15.29 -18.21
CA LEU A 258 -8.81 -16.63 -17.84
C LEU A 258 -10.35 -16.71 -17.79
N GLN A 259 -11.03 -15.70 -17.24
CA GLN A 259 -12.51 -15.65 -17.22
C GLN A 259 -13.13 -15.46 -18.61
N ASP A 260 -12.47 -14.72 -19.49
CA ASP A 260 -12.90 -14.56 -20.88
C ASP A 260 -12.73 -15.88 -21.65
N LEU A 261 -11.58 -16.55 -21.51
CA LEU A 261 -11.31 -17.86 -22.11
C LEU A 261 -12.24 -18.96 -21.59
N HIS A 262 -12.62 -18.93 -20.30
CA HIS A 262 -13.58 -19.88 -19.75
C HIS A 262 -14.92 -19.87 -20.52
N LYS A 263 -15.30 -18.71 -21.08
CA LYS A 263 -16.54 -18.55 -21.85
C LYS A 263 -16.37 -18.87 -23.34
N SER A 264 -15.18 -18.62 -23.90
CA SER A 264 -14.95 -18.69 -25.35
C SER A 264 -14.16 -19.92 -25.82
N ASP A 265 -13.13 -20.34 -25.08
CA ASP A 265 -12.20 -21.41 -25.45
C ASP A 265 -11.72 -22.18 -24.22
N ASN A 266 -12.36 -23.32 -23.97
CA ASN A 266 -12.05 -24.19 -22.85
C ASN A 266 -10.62 -24.78 -22.90
N HIS A 267 -10.03 -24.97 -24.09
CA HIS A 267 -8.68 -25.54 -24.20
C HIS A 267 -7.62 -24.54 -23.78
N SER A 268 -7.74 -23.31 -24.27
CA SER A 268 -6.87 -22.20 -23.85
C SER A 268 -7.08 -21.86 -22.37
N TYR A 269 -8.31 -21.92 -21.87
CA TYR A 269 -8.61 -21.78 -20.43
C TYR A 269 -7.85 -22.81 -19.58
N MET A 270 -8.04 -24.10 -19.85
CA MET A 270 -7.41 -25.18 -19.08
C MET A 270 -5.88 -25.11 -19.16
N TRP A 271 -5.35 -24.72 -20.32
CA TRP A 271 -3.93 -24.52 -20.51
C TRP A 271 -3.39 -23.35 -19.69
N LEU A 272 -4.04 -22.18 -19.76
CA LEU A 272 -3.62 -20.99 -19.00
C LEU A 272 -3.75 -21.22 -17.49
N GLU A 273 -4.81 -21.91 -17.04
CA GLU A 273 -4.97 -22.29 -15.63
C GLU A 273 -3.81 -23.17 -15.15
N SER A 274 -3.41 -24.17 -15.95
CA SER A 274 -2.24 -24.99 -15.65
C SER A 274 -0.95 -24.16 -15.66
N PHE A 275 -0.81 -23.24 -16.62
CA PHE A 275 0.36 -22.39 -16.73
C PHE A 275 0.53 -21.50 -15.50
N LEU A 276 -0.56 -20.89 -15.01
CA LEU A 276 -0.59 -20.05 -13.80
C LEU A 276 -0.26 -20.83 -12.52
N LYS A 277 -0.56 -22.13 -12.48
CA LYS A 277 -0.17 -23.01 -11.36
C LYS A 277 1.33 -23.33 -11.38
N THR A 278 1.93 -23.44 -12.56
CA THR A 278 3.35 -23.78 -12.73
C THR A 278 4.27 -22.57 -12.67
N HIS A 279 3.81 -21.40 -13.13
CA HIS A 279 4.61 -20.19 -13.25
C HIS A 279 4.08 -19.10 -12.33
N SER A 280 4.92 -18.65 -11.40
CA SER A 280 4.59 -17.56 -10.48
C SER A 280 4.52 -16.21 -11.21
N VAL A 281 3.55 -15.38 -10.83
CA VAL A 281 3.39 -14.01 -11.33
C VAL A 281 4.25 -13.01 -10.53
N GLU A 282 4.99 -13.46 -9.51
CA GLU A 282 5.83 -12.61 -8.65
C GLU A 282 6.86 -11.77 -9.42
N ASN A 283 7.32 -12.27 -10.57
CA ASN A 283 8.04 -11.48 -11.56
C ASN A 283 7.17 -11.35 -12.80
N ASP A 284 6.43 -10.23 -12.90
CA ASP A 284 5.45 -10.02 -13.96
C ASP A 284 6.06 -10.07 -15.36
N GLU A 285 7.29 -9.58 -15.48
CA GLU A 285 8.01 -9.51 -16.76
C GLU A 285 8.45 -10.91 -17.19
N ASP A 286 9.13 -11.65 -16.31
CA ASP A 286 9.55 -13.03 -16.60
C ASP A 286 8.34 -13.92 -16.90
N PHE A 287 7.24 -13.72 -16.17
CA PHE A 287 5.98 -14.44 -16.39
C PHE A 287 5.46 -14.21 -17.82
N VAL A 288 5.25 -12.95 -18.22
CA VAL A 288 4.74 -12.62 -19.55
C VAL A 288 5.75 -13.02 -20.63
N PHE A 289 7.04 -12.88 -20.37
CA PHE A 289 8.08 -13.24 -21.31
C PHE A 289 8.16 -14.75 -21.55
N THR A 290 8.06 -15.53 -20.48
CA THR A 290 7.97 -17.00 -20.55
C THR A 290 6.74 -17.42 -21.34
N LEU A 291 5.61 -16.74 -21.11
CA LEU A 291 4.36 -16.99 -21.82
C LEU A 291 4.51 -16.73 -23.34
N MET A 292 5.09 -15.59 -23.73
CA MET A 292 5.34 -15.25 -25.15
C MET A 292 6.32 -16.20 -25.84
N ARG A 293 7.25 -16.81 -25.09
CA ARG A 293 8.24 -17.76 -25.63
C ARG A 293 7.74 -19.20 -25.69
N THR A 294 6.61 -19.49 -25.06
CA THR A 294 6.09 -20.84 -25.05
C THR A 294 5.56 -21.19 -26.45
N PRO A 295 6.03 -22.30 -27.06
CA PRO A 295 5.57 -22.68 -28.39
C PRO A 295 4.08 -23.01 -28.38
N ASN A 296 3.45 -22.94 -29.55
CA ASN A 296 2.06 -23.35 -29.71
C ASN A 296 1.89 -24.81 -29.27
N VAL A 297 0.79 -25.08 -28.56
CA VAL A 297 0.48 -26.40 -28.03
C VAL A 297 -0.71 -26.97 -28.79
N THR A 298 -0.51 -28.08 -29.48
CA THR A 298 -1.58 -28.85 -30.14
C THR A 298 -2.06 -29.96 -29.22
N ARG A 299 -3.36 -30.05 -28.97
CA ARG A 299 -3.99 -31.20 -28.30
C ARG A 299 -4.68 -32.05 -29.34
N VAL A 300 -4.53 -33.37 -29.23
CA VAL A 300 -4.98 -34.33 -30.26
C VAL A 300 -6.45 -34.75 -30.07
N ASN A 301 -7.06 -34.47 -28.92
CA ASN A 301 -8.41 -34.94 -28.62
C ASN A 301 -9.17 -34.02 -27.65
N PRO A 302 -10.10 -33.17 -28.14
CA PRO A 302 -10.30 -32.79 -29.54
C PRO A 302 -9.08 -32.03 -30.11
N ASP A 303 -8.96 -32.04 -31.45
CA ASP A 303 -7.91 -31.28 -32.15
C ASP A 303 -8.09 -29.79 -31.87
N SER A 304 -7.17 -29.23 -31.10
CA SER A 304 -7.21 -27.82 -30.67
C SER A 304 -5.80 -27.29 -30.54
N GLN A 305 -5.59 -26.07 -31.01
CA GLN A 305 -4.31 -25.39 -30.93
C GLN A 305 -4.43 -24.21 -29.96
N VAL A 306 -3.62 -24.23 -28.92
CA VAL A 306 -3.46 -23.10 -28.01
C VAL A 306 -2.27 -22.28 -28.49
N SER A 307 -2.46 -20.97 -28.62
CA SER A 307 -1.38 -20.03 -28.93
C SER A 307 -1.02 -19.18 -27.69
N PRO A 308 0.02 -19.56 -26.93
CA PRO A 308 0.49 -18.80 -25.77
C PRO A 308 0.82 -17.34 -26.08
N LEU A 309 1.35 -17.09 -27.28
CA LEU A 309 1.66 -15.73 -27.74
C LEU A 309 0.41 -14.86 -27.85
N HIS A 310 -0.71 -15.42 -28.34
CA HIS A 310 -1.97 -14.69 -28.41
C HIS A 310 -2.51 -14.38 -27.01
N ILE A 311 -2.50 -15.38 -26.11
CA ILE A 311 -2.89 -15.21 -24.70
C ILE A 311 -2.04 -14.14 -24.01
N ALA A 312 -0.73 -14.11 -24.26
CA ALA A 312 0.15 -13.07 -23.74
C ALA A 312 -0.24 -11.67 -24.25
N GLY A 313 -0.59 -11.56 -25.54
CA GLY A 313 -1.14 -10.35 -26.13
C GLY A 313 -2.40 -9.87 -25.42
N ASP A 314 -3.35 -10.78 -25.17
CA ASP A 314 -4.60 -10.49 -24.47
C ASP A 314 -4.34 -10.03 -23.03
N ILE A 315 -3.40 -10.66 -22.33
CA ILE A 315 -3.00 -10.25 -20.97
C ILE A 315 -2.41 -8.84 -20.99
N LEU A 316 -1.51 -8.52 -21.93
CA LEU A 316 -0.95 -7.18 -22.08
C LEU A 316 -2.04 -6.13 -22.35
N GLN A 317 -3.02 -6.47 -23.20
CA GLN A 317 -4.16 -5.61 -23.47
C GLN A 317 -5.04 -5.41 -22.22
N LYS A 318 -5.36 -6.49 -21.49
CA LYS A 318 -6.13 -6.41 -20.23
C LYS A 318 -5.40 -5.64 -19.14
N ARG A 319 -4.07 -5.72 -19.05
CA ARG A 319 -3.26 -4.86 -18.15
C ARG A 319 -3.52 -3.37 -18.44
N LEU A 320 -3.59 -2.99 -19.71
CA LEU A 320 -3.81 -1.60 -20.10
C LEU A 320 -5.23 -1.12 -19.75
N GLU A 321 -6.24 -1.97 -19.95
CA GLU A 321 -7.63 -1.70 -19.56
C GLU A 321 -7.73 -1.49 -18.04
N ILE A 322 -7.28 -2.47 -17.25
CA ILE A 322 -7.32 -2.40 -15.78
C ILE A 322 -6.51 -1.21 -15.26
N ALA A 323 -5.36 -0.89 -15.85
CA ALA A 323 -4.58 0.28 -15.46
C ALA A 323 -5.33 1.59 -15.68
N ARG A 324 -6.16 1.70 -16.73
CA ARG A 324 -7.02 2.88 -16.95
C ARG A 324 -8.11 2.97 -15.89
N ASP A 325 -8.74 1.85 -15.56
CA ASP A 325 -9.81 1.80 -14.55
C ASP A 325 -9.26 2.15 -13.16
N TRP A 326 -8.12 1.57 -12.79
CA TRP A 326 -7.45 1.88 -11.53
C TRP A 326 -7.03 3.35 -11.44
N ARG A 327 -6.60 3.96 -12.54
CA ARG A 327 -6.31 5.40 -12.57
C ARG A 327 -7.54 6.25 -12.28
N PHE A 328 -8.72 5.81 -12.70
CA PHE A 328 -9.99 6.48 -12.37
C PHE A 328 -10.33 6.27 -10.89
N LEU A 329 -10.22 5.04 -10.37
CA LEU A 329 -10.45 4.74 -8.95
C LEU A 329 -9.52 5.53 -8.01
N LEU A 330 -8.24 5.67 -8.35
CA LEU A 330 -7.29 6.43 -7.54
C LEU A 330 -7.64 7.92 -7.41
N THR A 331 -8.53 8.46 -8.27
CA THR A 331 -8.99 9.85 -8.13
C THR A 331 -9.94 10.07 -6.96
N SER A 332 -10.67 9.04 -6.52
CA SER A 332 -11.60 9.12 -5.39
C SER A 332 -10.96 8.74 -4.05
N THR A 333 -9.65 8.47 -4.01
CA THR A 333 -8.95 8.07 -2.77
C THR A 333 -9.06 9.12 -1.66
N ALA A 334 -8.90 10.41 -1.99
CA ALA A 334 -9.00 11.49 -1.01
C ALA A 334 -10.41 11.59 -0.41
N GLU A 335 -11.45 11.39 -1.22
CA GLU A 335 -12.84 11.35 -0.78
C GLU A 335 -13.12 10.13 0.12
N ALA A 336 -12.63 8.95 -0.28
CA ALA A 336 -12.74 7.74 0.52
C ALA A 336 -12.07 7.90 1.89
N ASN A 337 -10.88 8.51 1.94
CA ASN A 337 -10.17 8.80 3.19
C ASN A 337 -10.98 9.75 4.09
N ARG A 338 -11.55 10.83 3.53
CA ARG A 338 -12.42 11.75 4.29
C ARG A 338 -13.66 11.04 4.84
N LYS A 339 -14.28 10.17 4.04
CA LYS A 339 -15.44 9.38 4.47
C LYS A 339 -15.09 8.51 5.69
N LEU A 340 -13.95 7.82 5.66
CA LEU A 340 -13.47 7.02 6.81
C LEU A 340 -13.29 7.88 8.05
N THR A 341 -12.63 9.04 7.94
CA THR A 341 -12.45 9.96 9.07
C THR A 341 -13.78 10.45 9.63
N LEU A 342 -14.73 10.83 8.77
CA LEU A 342 -16.07 11.26 9.19
C LEU A 342 -16.84 10.14 9.89
N THR A 343 -16.78 8.91 9.37
CA THR A 343 -17.40 7.75 10.00
C THR A 343 -16.87 7.53 11.42
N THR A 344 -15.55 7.63 11.63
CA THR A 344 -14.96 7.52 12.98
C THR A 344 -15.43 8.65 13.91
N LEU A 345 -15.49 9.89 13.41
CA LEU A 345 -15.95 11.02 14.22
C LEU A 345 -17.40 10.82 14.69
N LEU A 346 -18.29 10.41 13.79
CA LEU A 346 -19.70 10.12 14.13
C LEU A 346 -19.84 8.95 15.11
N GLN A 347 -18.99 7.92 15.00
CA GLN A 347 -18.97 6.81 15.96
C GLN A 347 -18.51 7.28 17.35
N SER A 348 -17.58 8.24 17.42
CA SER A 348 -17.12 8.79 18.70
C SER A 348 -18.15 9.67 19.38
N THR A 349 -18.98 10.41 18.63
CA THR A 349 -20.01 11.30 19.21
C THR A 349 -21.23 10.53 19.71
N ASN A 350 -21.67 9.49 19.00
CA ASN A 350 -22.87 8.72 19.39
C ASN A 350 -22.66 7.87 20.66
N LEU A 351 -21.41 7.64 21.07
CA LEU A 351 -21.11 6.96 22.32
C LEU A 351 -21.28 7.86 23.55
N GLU A 352 -21.31 9.19 23.39
CA GLU A 352 -21.48 10.12 24.52
C GLU A 352 -22.96 10.35 24.91
N GLU A 353 -23.92 10.08 24.01
CA GLU A 353 -25.36 10.21 24.34
C GLU A 353 -25.92 9.04 25.19
N VAL A 354 -25.10 8.04 25.53
CA VAL A 354 -25.45 6.97 26.49
C VAL A 354 -24.85 7.26 27.89
N PHE A 355 -24.55 8.52 28.20
CA PHE A 355 -24.46 8.98 29.58
C PHE A 355 -25.88 9.10 30.15
N ASP A 356 -26.35 8.00 30.74
CA ASP A 356 -27.65 7.87 31.40
C ASP A 356 -27.89 9.00 32.44
N PRO A 357 -28.72 10.01 32.13
CA PRO A 357 -29.02 11.08 33.08
C PRO A 357 -29.78 10.57 34.30
N ALA A 358 -30.30 9.33 34.28
CA ALA A 358 -30.99 8.73 35.42
C ALA A 358 -30.03 8.22 36.51
N LYS A 359 -28.71 8.15 36.26
CA LYS A 359 -27.71 7.78 37.28
C LYS A 359 -27.01 8.95 37.96
N VAL A 360 -27.30 10.20 37.57
CA VAL A 360 -26.96 11.39 38.37
C VAL A 360 -28.10 11.67 39.35
N ARG A 361 -28.45 10.68 40.16
CA ARG A 361 -29.29 10.91 41.34
C ARG A 361 -28.36 11.42 42.42
N VAL A 362 -28.16 12.73 42.46
CA VAL A 362 -27.57 13.41 43.61
C VAL A 362 -28.46 13.08 44.79
N ASP A 363 -27.98 12.25 45.72
CA ASP A 363 -28.66 11.99 46.98
C ASP A 363 -28.79 13.34 47.73
N PRO A 364 -30.01 13.86 47.97
CA PRO A 364 -30.20 15.17 48.59
C PRO A 364 -29.98 15.18 50.12
N LYS A 365 -29.28 14.20 50.69
CA LYS A 365 -29.35 13.90 52.14
C LYS A 365 -28.08 14.14 52.96
N SER A 366 -27.13 14.96 52.50
CA SER A 366 -25.92 15.29 53.30
C SER A 366 -25.64 16.78 53.49
N GLN A 367 -26.67 17.64 53.50
CA GLN A 367 -26.59 18.94 54.19
C GLN A 367 -27.41 18.91 55.47
N GLY A 368 -26.84 18.29 56.50
CA GLY A 368 -27.18 18.62 57.88
C GLY A 368 -26.59 19.99 58.20
N PHE A 369 -27.40 21.04 58.01
CA PHE A 369 -27.11 22.35 58.56
C PHE A 369 -27.53 22.29 60.04
N ASP A 370 -26.56 22.10 60.93
CA ASP A 370 -26.75 22.27 62.38
C ASP A 370 -27.02 23.75 62.65
N THR A 371 -28.28 24.10 62.89
CA THR A 371 -28.67 25.35 63.54
C THR A 371 -28.93 25.05 65.01
N SER A 372 -27.87 24.96 65.83
CA SER A 372 -28.01 25.06 67.28
C SER A 372 -28.16 26.53 67.67
N SER A 373 -29.39 26.94 67.92
CA SER A 373 -29.73 28.15 68.64
C SER A 373 -29.59 27.88 70.14
N ASP A 374 -28.49 28.32 70.75
CA ASP A 374 -28.38 28.44 72.20
C ASP A 374 -28.26 29.92 72.58
N ASP A 375 -29.29 30.36 73.30
CA ASP A 375 -29.29 31.30 74.41
C ASP A 375 -28.13 32.29 74.55
N PHE A 376 -28.43 33.59 74.43
CA PHE A 376 -27.83 34.59 75.31
C PHE A 376 -28.77 35.77 75.55
N ASN A 377 -29.54 35.64 76.64
CA ASN A 377 -30.09 36.75 77.41
C ASN A 377 -28.95 37.36 78.24
N GLN A 378 -28.73 38.68 78.18
CA GLN A 378 -28.39 39.49 79.36
C GLN A 378 -28.42 41.00 79.10
N ALA A 379 -29.42 41.62 79.71
CA ALA A 379 -29.39 42.80 80.58
C ALA A 379 -28.54 44.04 80.24
N GLN A 380 -29.23 45.18 80.39
CA GLN A 380 -28.78 46.57 80.52
C GLN A 380 -27.70 46.80 81.61
N PRO A 381 -27.06 47.98 81.68
CA PRO A 381 -27.72 49.21 82.19
C PRO A 381 -28.00 50.30 81.14
#